data_AF-A0A366ZV34-F1
#
_entry.id   AF-A0A366ZV34-F1
#
_cell.length_a   1.000
_cell.length_b   1.000
_cell.length_c   1.000
_cell.angle_alpha   90.00
_cell.angle_beta   90.00
_cell.angle_gamma   90.00
#
_symmetry.space_group_name_H-M   'P 1'
#
loop_
_entity.id
_entity.type
_entity.pdbx_description
1 polymer ?
#
loop_
_entity_poly.entity_id
_entity_poly.type
_entity_poly.pdbx_seq_one_letter_code
_entity_poly.pdbx_strand_id
1 'polypeptide(L)' 'MAASKDSFGARSTLSVEGTDYDIYRLDAVEGSDKLPFSLKVLLENLLRTEDGADITADHIR' A
#
# COMPACT_ATOMS: atom_id res chain seq x y z
N MET A 1 -5.77 13.81 7.32
CA MET A 1 -6.08 12.51 6.69
C MET A 1 -5.87 11.44 7.75
N ALA A 2 -6.81 10.52 7.92
CA ALA A 2 -6.60 9.36 8.79
C ALA A 2 -5.49 8.48 8.20
N ALA A 3 -4.68 7.86 9.05
CA ALA A 3 -3.72 6.86 8.60
C ALA A 3 -4.48 5.64 8.05
N SER A 4 -3.95 4.99 7.01
CA SER A 4 -4.48 3.73 6.48
C SER A 4 -4.67 2.72 7.62
N LYS A 5 -5.71 1.90 7.52
CA LYS A 5 -5.92 0.76 8.42
C LYS A 5 -4.81 -0.28 8.31
N ASP A 6 -4.10 -0.30 7.19
CA ASP A 6 -2.95 -1.14 6.94
C ASP A 6 -3.21 -2.64 7.22
N SER A 7 -4.36 -3.15 6.76
CA SER A 7 -4.79 -4.54 7.02
C SER A 7 -3.82 -5.59 6.49
N PHE A 8 -2.94 -5.21 5.57
CA PHE A 8 -1.91 -6.07 4.96
C PHE A 8 -0.52 -5.89 5.60
N GLY A 9 -0.35 -4.96 6.56
CA GLY A 9 0.98 -4.65 7.12
C GLY A 9 1.95 -4.12 6.06
N ALA A 10 1.44 -3.37 5.09
CA ALA A 10 2.20 -2.82 3.97
C ALA A 10 2.96 -1.55 4.37
N ARG A 11 2.56 -0.83 5.42
CA ARG A 11 3.23 0.40 5.83
C ARG A 11 4.65 0.12 6.30
N SER A 12 5.62 0.85 5.76
CA SER A 12 7.03 0.79 6.15
C SER A 12 7.67 2.16 6.06
N THR A 13 8.78 2.35 6.78
CA THR A 13 9.65 3.51 6.61
C THR A 13 10.80 3.15 5.68
N LEU A 14 11.11 4.02 4.73
CA LEU A 14 12.27 3.96 3.85
C LEU A 14 13.19 5.13 4.17
N SER A 15 14.38 4.84 4.69
CA SER A 15 15.40 5.85 4.97
C SER A 15 16.33 6.02 3.77
N VAL A 16 16.41 7.23 3.22
CA VAL A 16 17.28 7.60 2.10
C VAL A 16 18.09 8.83 2.51
N GLU A 17 19.42 8.68 2.60
CA GLU A 17 20.34 9.78 2.95
C GLU A 17 19.93 10.55 4.22
N GLY A 18 19.41 9.85 5.23
CA GLY A 18 18.96 10.45 6.50
C GLY A 18 17.57 11.09 6.44
N THR A 19 16.86 10.97 5.32
CA THR A 19 15.45 11.35 5.21
C THR A 19 14.56 10.11 5.25
N ASP A 20 13.58 10.13 6.14
CA ASP A 20 12.62 9.04 6.29
C ASP A 20 11.35 9.30 5.47
N TYR A 21 10.94 8.29 4.70
CA TYR A 21 9.73 8.31 3.90
C TYR A 21 8.79 7.20 4.37
N ASP A 22 7.52 7.55 4.58
CA ASP A 22 6.46 6.55 4.74
C ASP A 22 6.08 5.98 3.37
N ILE A 23 6.14 4.66 3.23
CA ILE A 23 5.79 3.93 2.02
C ILE A 23 4.81 2.80 2.31
N TYR A 24 4.09 2.34 1.28
CA TYR A 24 3.26 1.15 1.32
C TYR A 24 3.84 0.10 0.37
N ARG A 25 4.28 -1.02 0.94
CA ARG A 25 5.04 -2.06 0.27
C ARG A 25 4.11 -3.02 -0.48
N LEU A 26 4.28 -3.11 -1.80
CA LEU A 26 3.44 -3.96 -2.66
C LEU A 26 3.62 -5.46 -2.40
N ASP A 27 4.79 -5.88 -1.90
CA ASP A 27 5.11 -7.27 -1.58
C ASP A 27 4.30 -7.83 -0.39
N ALA A 28 3.57 -6.96 0.33
CA ALA A 28 2.56 -7.36 1.31
C ALA A 28 1.33 -8.05 0.69
N VAL A 29 1.13 -7.91 -0.63
CA VAL A 29 0.06 -8.56 -1.39
C VAL A 29 0.65 -9.60 -2.32
N GLU A 30 0.24 -10.86 -2.15
CA GLU A 30 0.71 -11.98 -2.97
C GLU A 30 0.35 -11.78 -4.45
N GLY A 31 1.31 -12.04 -5.35
CA GLY A 31 1.12 -11.91 -6.80
C GLY A 31 1.26 -10.49 -7.35
N SER A 32 1.54 -9.50 -6.50
CA SER A 32 1.75 -8.10 -6.91
C SER A 32 2.95 -7.92 -7.86
N ASP A 33 3.92 -8.84 -7.82
CA ASP A 33 5.10 -8.89 -8.69
C ASP A 33 4.72 -9.04 -10.17
N LYS A 34 3.65 -9.79 -10.46
CA LYS A 34 3.15 -10.10 -11.81
C LYS A 34 2.28 -8.99 -12.41
N LEU A 35 1.91 -7.98 -11.63
CA LEU A 35 1.06 -6.89 -12.10
C LEU A 35 1.81 -5.99 -13.13
N PRO A 36 1.13 -5.55 -14.21
CA PRO A 36 1.59 -4.43 -15.01
C PRO A 36 1.80 -3.17 -14.15
N PHE A 37 2.70 -2.28 -14.57
CA PHE A 37 3.06 -1.10 -13.80
C PHE A 37 1.87 -0.20 -13.42
N SER A 38 0.89 -0.03 -14.30
CA SER A 38 -0.32 0.75 -14.00
C SER A 38 -1.12 0.17 -12.83
N LEU A 39 -1.24 -1.16 -12.76
CA LEU A 39 -1.94 -1.84 -11.66
C LEU A 39 -1.13 -1.81 -10.36
N LYS A 40 0.21 -1.80 -10.44
CA LYS A 40 1.06 -1.59 -9.25
C LYS A 40 0.84 -0.21 -8.61
N VAL A 41 0.65 0.84 -9.43
CA VAL A 41 0.32 2.18 -8.94
C VAL A 41 -1.07 2.22 -8.30
N LEU A 42 -2.06 1.59 -8.94
CA LEU A 42 -3.39 1.48 -8.35
C LEU A 42 -3.35 0.73 -7.01
N LEU A 43 -2.62 -0.39 -6.94
CA LEU A 43 -2.47 -1.18 -5.73
C LEU A 43 -1.84 -0.37 -4.57
N GLU A 44 -0.76 0.39 -4.82
CA GLU A 44 -0.18 1.30 -3.81
C GLU A 44 -1.23 2.26 -3.29
N ASN A 45 -2.02 2.85 -4.19
CA ASN A 45 -3.01 3.84 -3.83
C ASN A 45 -4.08 3.24 -2.91
N LEU A 46 -4.56 2.04 -3.24
CA LEU A 46 -5.54 1.33 -2.41
C LEU A 46 -4.96 0.99 -1.02
N LEU A 47 -3.73 0.46 -0.95
CA LEU A 47 -3.06 0.16 0.32
C LEU A 47 -2.89 1.40 1.21
N ARG A 48 -2.51 2.54 0.61
CA ARG A 48 -2.30 3.80 1.34
C ARG A 48 -3.60 4.49 1.76
N THR A 49 -4.73 4.15 1.15
CA THR A 49 -6.02 4.82 1.38
C THR A 49 -7.09 3.91 1.98
N GLU A 50 -6.73 2.71 2.44
CA GLU A 50 -7.64 1.82 3.13
C GLU A 50 -8.23 2.48 4.40
N ASP A 51 -9.55 2.66 4.40
CA ASP A 51 -10.31 3.23 5.51
C ASP A 51 -11.40 2.29 6.03
N GLY A 52 -11.64 1.18 5.32
CA GLY A 52 -12.68 0.19 5.60
C GLY A 52 -14.11 0.68 5.39
N ALA A 53 -14.29 1.80 4.69
CA ALA A 53 -15.60 2.31 4.26
C ALA A 53 -15.62 2.47 2.73
N ASP A 54 -14.81 3.38 2.19
CA ASP A 54 -14.70 3.61 0.75
C ASP A 54 -13.68 2.64 0.12
N ILE A 55 -12.57 2.39 0.82
CA ILE A 55 -11.55 1.40 0.43
C ILE A 55 -11.45 0.34 1.52
N THR A 56 -11.83 -0.88 1.18
CA THR A 56 -11.81 -2.03 2.08
C THR A 56 -10.69 -3.00 1.70
N ALA A 57 -10.28 -3.86 2.64
CA ALA A 57 -9.36 -4.96 2.34
C ALA A 57 -9.85 -5.87 1.19
N ASP A 58 -11.16 -5.95 0.97
CA ASP A 58 -11.76 -6.73 -0.12
C ASP A 58 -11.51 -6.10 -1.49
N HIS A 59 -11.36 -4.77 -1.59
CA HIS A 59 -10.97 -4.11 -2.85
C HIS A 59 -9.51 -4.36 -3.24
N ILE A 60 -8.68 -4.83 -2.31
CA ILE A 60 -7.23 -5.00 -2.49
C ILE A 60 -6.84 -6.44 -2.89
N ARG A 61 -7.72 -7.43 -2.65
CA ARG A 61 -7.50 -8.85 -3.00
C ARG A 61 -7.77 -9.14 -4.47
#